data_AF-A0A521RNS5-F1
#
_entry.id   AF-A0A521RNS5-F1
#
_cell.length_a   1.000
_cell.length_b   1.000
_cell.length_c   1.000
_cell.angle_alpha   90.00
_cell.angle_beta   90.00
_cell.angle_gamma   90.00
#
_symmetry.space_group_name_H-M   'P 1'
#
loop_
_entity.id
_entity.type
_entity.pdbx_description
1 polymer ?
#
loop_
_entity_poly.entity_id
_entity_poly.type
_entity_poly.pdbx_seq_one_letter_code
_entity_poly.pdbx_strand_id
1 'polypeptide(L)'
;ELGYRSYNAEAISDIHGHGITGALRIGYASSPSAAFGLRASFGPSDNSQLAVTMAYRFRHRRSFRPFVEAGWGWYSTVLNSGSVTERVIRGNGPDVGLGFEYFVHPHASLGLAVNESYIHYTRFGYSINGVSTLAMLRWNVYYR
;
A
#
# COMPACT_ATOMS: atom_id res chain seq x y z
N GLU A 1 -17.72 -12.45 8.26
CA GLU A 1 -16.44 -12.11 8.91
C GLU A 1 -15.37 -11.89 7.84
N LEU A 2 -14.94 -10.65 7.61
CA LEU A 2 -13.90 -10.35 6.61
C LEU A 2 -12.97 -9.27 7.18
N GLY A 3 -11.85 -9.72 7.75
CA GLY A 3 -10.76 -8.86 8.19
C GLY A 3 -10.35 -9.05 9.65
N TYR A 4 -10.03 -10.28 10.07
CA TYR A 4 -9.31 -10.51 11.33
C TYR A 4 -7.84 -10.76 11.04
N ARG A 5 -6.94 -9.97 11.62
CA ARG A 5 -5.55 -10.39 11.86
C ARG A 5 -5.07 -9.96 13.24
N SER A 6 -4.71 -10.97 14.02
CA SER A 6 -3.96 -10.87 15.26
C SER A 6 -2.51 -10.50 14.95
N TYR A 7 -2.07 -9.33 15.44
CA TYR A 7 -0.65 -9.09 15.63
C TYR A 7 -0.17 -10.01 16.75
N ASN A 8 0.39 -11.16 16.40
CA ASN A 8 0.93 -12.08 17.40
C ASN A 8 2.28 -11.54 17.88
N ALA A 9 2.23 -10.64 18.86
CA ALA A 9 3.39 -9.97 19.44
C ALA A 9 4.14 -10.88 20.45
N GLU A 10 4.28 -12.18 20.14
CA GLU A 10 4.95 -13.13 21.04
C GLU A 10 6.49 -13.11 20.94
N ALA A 11 7.05 -12.30 20.04
CA ALA A 11 8.45 -11.89 20.12
C ALA A 11 8.59 -10.48 19.54
N ILE A 12 9.44 -9.66 20.15
CA ILE A 12 9.84 -8.34 19.65
C ILE A 12 10.74 -8.53 18.41
N SER A 13 10.28 -9.26 17.40
CA SER A 13 11.08 -9.56 16.21
C SER A 13 10.39 -9.16 14.92
N ASP A 14 9.13 -9.52 14.65
CA ASP A 14 8.54 -9.21 13.33
C ASP A 14 7.01 -8.98 13.36
N ILE A 15 6.54 -7.94 12.66
CA ILE A 15 5.12 -7.61 12.50
C ILE A 15 4.63 -8.06 11.11
N HIS A 16 3.77 -9.08 11.05
CA HIS A 16 3.17 -9.53 9.78
C HIS A 16 1.69 -9.15 9.69
N GLY A 17 1.36 -8.24 8.77
CA GLY A 17 -0.01 -7.82 8.48
C GLY A 17 -0.45 -8.26 7.09
N HIS A 18 -1.69 -8.73 6.95
CA HIS A 18 -2.37 -8.80 5.65
C HIS A 18 -3.76 -8.22 5.85
N GLY A 19 -4.20 -7.40 4.91
CA GLY A 19 -5.50 -6.76 4.99
C GLY A 19 -6.00 -6.39 3.61
N ILE A 20 -7.33 -6.35 3.50
CA ILE A 20 -7.98 -5.64 2.40
C ILE A 20 -8.17 -4.22 2.90
N THR A 21 -7.55 -3.24 2.24
CA THR A 21 -7.77 -1.84 2.58
C THR A 21 -8.26 -1.11 1.36
N GLY A 22 -9.17 -0.15 1.58
CA GLY A 22 -9.42 0.88 0.60
C GLY A 22 -8.16 1.74 0.47
N ALA A 23 -7.75 2.02 -0.76
CA ALA A 23 -6.66 2.92 -1.05
C ALA A 23 -7.12 3.92 -2.11
N LEU A 24 -6.95 5.21 -1.81
CA LEU A 24 -7.11 6.25 -2.81
C LEU A 24 -5.75 6.50 -3.44
N ARG A 25 -5.71 6.47 -4.78
CA ARG A 25 -4.54 6.88 -5.55
C ARG A 25 -4.90 8.04 -6.46
N ILE A 26 -4.15 9.13 -6.36
CA ILE A 26 -4.14 10.21 -7.33
C ILE A 26 -2.81 10.14 -8.05
N GLY A 27 -2.82 10.22 -9.38
CA GLY A 27 -1.60 10.01 -10.17
C GLY A 27 -1.49 10.89 -11.40
N TYR A 28 -0.25 11.12 -11.78
CA TYR A 28 0.14 11.85 -12.98
C TYR A 28 0.84 10.88 -13.94
N ALA A 29 0.36 10.80 -15.18
CA ALA A 29 0.98 9.98 -16.21
C ALA A 29 2.02 10.82 -16.97
N SER A 30 3.30 10.66 -16.63
CA SER A 30 4.39 11.31 -17.38
C SER A 30 4.54 10.75 -18.79
N SER A 31 4.10 9.52 -19.03
CA SER A 31 4.04 8.90 -20.35
C SER A 31 2.96 7.81 -20.43
N PRO A 32 2.68 7.24 -21.62
CA PRO A 32 1.77 6.11 -21.73
C PRO A 32 2.18 4.89 -20.89
N SER A 33 3.48 4.78 -20.60
CA SER A 33 4.08 3.65 -19.88
C SER A 33 4.41 3.98 -18.42
N ALA A 34 4.57 5.23 -18.03
CA ALA A 34 4.96 5.60 -16.67
C ALA A 34 3.91 6.48 -16.00
N ALA A 35 3.62 6.20 -14.72
CA ALA A 35 2.82 7.09 -13.90
C ALA A 35 3.31 7.16 -12.46
N PHE A 36 3.29 8.36 -11.92
CA PHE A 36 3.53 8.63 -10.51
C PHE A 36 2.19 8.65 -9.77
N GLY A 37 2.21 8.30 -8.49
CA GLY A 37 1.02 8.30 -7.65
C GLY A 37 1.34 8.65 -6.21
N LEU A 38 0.37 9.28 -5.56
CA LEU A 38 0.27 9.32 -4.11
C LEU A 38 -0.83 8.33 -3.70
N ARG A 39 -0.49 7.38 -2.85
CA ARG A 39 -1.41 6.41 -2.25
C ARG A 39 -1.65 6.77 -0.79
N ALA A 40 -2.91 6.85 -0.40
CA ALA A 40 -3.31 6.86 0.99
C ALA A 40 -4.25 5.68 1.26
N SER A 41 -4.01 4.95 2.35
CA SER A 41 -4.85 3.84 2.79
C SER A 41 -5.13 3.94 4.28
N PHE A 42 -6.38 3.62 4.63
CA PHE A 42 -6.84 3.50 6.01
C PHE A 42 -7.38 2.08 6.18
N GLY A 43 -6.80 1.32 7.09
CA GLY A 43 -7.20 -0.04 7.42
C GLY A 43 -8.10 -0.08 8.66
N PRO A 44 -8.89 -1.16 8.85
CA PRO A 44 -9.77 -1.33 10.01
C PRO A 44 -9.06 -1.47 11.37
N SER A 45 -7.72 -1.47 11.41
CA SER A 45 -6.91 -1.66 12.62
C SER A 45 -6.11 -0.42 13.03
N ASP A 46 -6.64 0.79 12.83
CA ASP A 46 -5.94 2.06 13.04
C ASP A 46 -4.60 2.16 12.28
N ASN A 47 -4.51 1.41 11.18
CA ASN A 47 -3.38 1.47 10.27
C ASN A 47 -3.64 2.59 9.28
N SER A 48 -2.69 3.52 9.21
CA SER A 48 -2.64 4.51 8.15
C SER A 48 -1.34 4.38 7.38
N GLN A 49 -1.45 4.51 6.07
CA GLN A 49 -0.32 4.48 5.17
C GLN A 49 -0.44 5.65 4.20
N LEU A 50 0.70 6.28 3.94
CA LEU A 50 0.90 7.23 2.87
C LEU A 50 2.09 6.76 2.06
N ALA A 51 1.98 6.65 0.73
CA ALA A 51 3.09 6.20 -0.10
C ALA A 51 3.18 6.99 -1.40
N VAL A 52 4.40 7.25 -1.86
CA VAL A 52 4.68 7.74 -3.20
C VAL A 52 5.09 6.55 -4.06
N THR A 53 4.45 6.39 -5.21
CA THR A 53 4.67 5.24 -6.08
C THR A 53 4.92 5.64 -7.53
N MET A 54 5.69 4.83 -8.24
CA MET A 54 5.89 4.88 -9.68
C MET A 54 5.47 3.54 -10.28
N ALA A 55 4.59 3.58 -11.27
CA ALA A 55 4.12 2.40 -11.99
C ALA A 55 4.64 2.41 -13.43
N TYR A 56 5.12 1.26 -13.88
CA TYR A 56 5.45 0.98 -15.27
C TYR A 56 4.40 0.05 -15.89
N ARG A 57 3.68 0.54 -16.89
CA ARG A 57 2.64 -0.16 -17.63
C ARG A 57 3.20 -0.83 -18.87
N PHE A 58 2.99 -2.13 -18.97
CA PHE A 58 3.32 -2.89 -20.16
C PHE A 58 2.22 -2.70 -21.21
N ARG A 59 2.64 -2.54 -22.47
CA ARG A 59 1.73 -2.40 -23.59
C ARG A 59 1.24 -3.78 -24.02
N HIS A 60 0.09 -4.21 -23.50
CA HIS A 60 -0.52 -5.50 -23.87
C HIS A 60 -1.72 -5.33 -24.80
N ARG A 61 -2.75 -4.57 -24.39
CA ARG A 61 -3.94 -4.24 -25.21
C ARG A 61 -4.32 -2.76 -25.02
N ARG A 62 -5.15 -2.20 -25.91
CA ARG A 62 -5.55 -0.77 -25.85
C ARG A 62 -6.14 -0.38 -24.48
N SER A 63 -7.07 -1.20 -23.97
CA SER A 63 -7.78 -0.92 -22.72
C SER A 63 -7.22 -1.65 -21.51
N PHE A 64 -6.53 -2.78 -21.69
CA PHE A 64 -5.96 -3.56 -20.58
C PHE A 64 -4.44 -3.40 -20.52
N ARG A 65 -3.94 -2.90 -19.39
CA ARG A 65 -2.51 -2.65 -19.16
C ARG A 65 -2.06 -3.29 -17.85
N PRO A 66 -1.34 -4.43 -17.89
CA PRO A 66 -0.65 -4.91 -16.72
C PRO A 66 0.48 -3.93 -16.36
N PHE A 67 0.82 -3.84 -15.08
CA PHE A 67 1.87 -2.96 -14.60
C PHE A 67 2.66 -3.61 -13.46
N VAL A 68 3.89 -3.12 -13.29
CA VAL A 68 4.65 -3.25 -12.05
C VAL A 68 4.74 -1.87 -11.40
N GLU A 69 4.81 -1.86 -10.08
CA GLU A 69 4.88 -0.65 -9.26
C GLU A 69 5.99 -0.79 -8.24
N ALA A 70 6.70 0.30 -8.02
CA ALA A 70 7.63 0.45 -6.90
C ALA A 70 7.36 1.79 -6.21
N GLY A 71 7.65 1.88 -4.92
CA GLY A 71 7.41 3.10 -4.16
C GLY A 71 8.09 3.11 -2.82
N TRP A 72 7.79 4.16 -2.08
CA TRP A 72 8.21 4.33 -0.70
C TRP A 72 7.03 4.79 0.13
N GLY A 73 6.80 4.11 1.24
CA GLY A 73 5.69 4.37 2.15
C GLY A 73 6.13 4.86 3.52
N TRP A 74 5.24 5.62 4.16
CA TRP A 74 5.23 5.96 5.57
C TRP A 74 4.01 5.30 6.20
N TYR A 75 4.24 4.66 7.33
CA TYR A 75 3.31 3.75 7.99
C TYR A 75 3.11 4.17 9.42
N SER A 76 1.89 4.05 9.88
CA SER A 76 1.52 4.20 11.28
C SER A 76 0.57 3.08 11.65
N THR A 77 0.81 2.41 12.78
CA THR A 77 -0.06 1.36 13.31
C THR A 77 -0.17 1.47 14.82
N VAL A 78 -1.31 1.09 15.37
CA VAL A 78 -1.56 1.05 16.82
C VAL A 78 -1.27 -0.38 17.32
N LEU A 79 -0.36 -0.49 18.27
CA LEU A 79 -0.13 -1.74 18.99
C LEU A 79 -1.03 -1.81 20.21
N ASN A 80 -1.90 -2.82 20.26
CA ASN A 80 -2.67 -3.17 21.45
C ASN A 80 -1.89 -4.18 22.28
N SER A 81 -1.19 -3.72 23.32
CA SER A 81 -0.78 -4.62 24.41
C SER A 81 -1.93 -4.74 25.39
N GLY A 82 -2.39 -5.95 25.68
CA GLY A 82 -3.62 -6.27 26.44
C GLY A 82 -3.84 -5.60 27.80
N SER A 83 -2.94 -4.76 28.27
CA SER A 83 -3.10 -3.86 29.41
C SER A 83 -2.97 -2.38 28.98
N VAL A 84 -4.04 -1.81 28.43
CA VAL A 84 -4.38 -0.36 28.49
C VAL A 84 -3.33 0.64 27.97
N THR A 85 -2.55 0.33 26.93
CA THR A 85 -1.84 1.41 26.23
C THR A 85 -1.78 1.16 24.74
N GLU A 86 -2.73 1.75 24.01
CA GLU A 86 -2.62 1.98 22.58
C GLU A 86 -1.37 2.83 22.33
N ARG A 87 -0.39 2.28 21.63
CA ARG A 87 0.80 3.04 21.22
C ARG A 87 0.91 3.04 19.72
N VAL A 88 0.92 4.26 19.17
CA VAL A 88 1.18 4.50 17.75
C VAL A 88 2.67 4.30 17.50
N ILE A 89 3.02 3.31 16.67
CA ILE A 89 4.37 3.17 16.11
C ILE A 89 4.39 3.65 14.67
N ARG A 90 5.52 4.22 14.25
CA ARG A 90 5.71 4.76 12.90
C ARG A 90 6.90 4.09 12.24
N GLY A 91 6.78 3.90 10.94
CA GLY A 91 7.82 3.28 10.13
C GLY A 91 7.78 3.79 8.70
N ASN A 92 8.79 3.41 7.94
CA ASN A 92 8.85 3.68 6.51
C ASN A 92 9.57 2.55 5.81
N GLY A 93 9.44 2.50 4.49
CA GLY A 93 10.18 1.53 3.70
C GLY A 93 9.65 1.34 2.30
N PRO A 94 10.28 0.45 1.52
CA PRO A 94 9.96 0.27 0.12
C PRO A 94 8.66 -0.51 -0.06
N ASP A 95 7.97 -0.15 -1.14
CA ASP A 95 6.80 -0.84 -1.65
C ASP A 95 7.08 -1.41 -3.03
N VAL A 96 6.65 -2.64 -3.26
CA VAL A 96 6.62 -3.25 -4.59
C VAL A 96 5.23 -3.77 -4.86
N GLY A 97 4.82 -3.77 -6.12
CA GLY A 97 3.48 -4.23 -6.46
C GLY A 97 3.35 -4.61 -7.91
N LEU A 98 2.29 -5.34 -8.19
CA LEU A 98 1.89 -5.73 -9.53
C LEU A 98 0.37 -5.68 -9.64
N GLY A 99 -0.10 -5.50 -10.86
CA GLY A 99 -1.53 -5.46 -11.10
C GLY A 99 -1.87 -5.17 -12.53
N PHE A 100 -3.11 -4.75 -12.74
CA PHE A 100 -3.60 -4.34 -14.04
C PHE A 100 -4.55 -3.16 -13.95
N GLU A 101 -4.61 -2.40 -15.04
CA GLU A 101 -5.57 -1.33 -15.25
C GLU A 101 -6.41 -1.62 -16.50
N TYR A 102 -7.72 -1.43 -16.36
CA TYR A 102 -8.71 -1.42 -17.42
C TYR A 102 -9.17 0.03 -17.66
N PHE A 103 -8.81 0.57 -18.80
CA PHE A 103 -9.16 1.93 -19.22
C PHE A 103 -10.60 1.95 -19.73
N VAL A 104 -11.48 2.54 -18.92
CA VAL A 104 -12.88 2.84 -19.28
C VAL A 104 -12.97 4.11 -20.13
N HIS A 105 -11.97 4.99 -20.03
CA HIS A 105 -11.83 6.22 -20.80
C HIS A 105 -10.33 6.48 -21.07
N PRO A 106 -9.93 7.25 -22.10
CA PRO A 106 -8.53 7.65 -22.29
C PRO A 106 -7.87 8.31 -21.06
N HIS A 107 -8.69 8.88 -20.17
CA HIS A 107 -8.27 9.58 -18.95
C HIS A 107 -8.72 8.89 -17.65
N ALA A 108 -9.39 7.74 -17.71
CA ALA A 108 -9.89 7.06 -16.52
C ALA A 108 -9.72 5.54 -16.63
N SER A 109 -9.26 4.94 -15.54
CA SER A 109 -9.08 3.49 -15.45
C SER A 109 -9.52 2.95 -14.10
N LEU A 110 -9.99 1.71 -14.11
CA LEU A 110 -10.20 0.88 -12.93
C LEU A 110 -9.13 -0.21 -12.90
N GLY A 111 -8.69 -0.65 -11.74
CA GLY A 111 -7.64 -1.66 -11.67
C GLY A 111 -7.63 -2.42 -10.36
N LEU A 112 -6.96 -3.57 -10.38
CA LEU A 112 -6.61 -4.33 -9.18
C LEU A 112 -5.10 -4.38 -9.05
N ALA A 113 -4.64 -4.29 -7.81
CA ALA A 113 -3.23 -4.37 -7.48
C ALA A 113 -3.03 -5.22 -6.22
N VAL A 114 -1.90 -5.91 -6.17
CA VAL A 114 -1.35 -6.45 -4.94
C VAL A 114 -0.02 -5.77 -4.71
N ASN A 115 0.15 -5.23 -3.52
CA ASN A 115 1.36 -4.55 -3.10
C ASN A 115 1.91 -5.22 -1.84
N GLU A 116 3.23 -5.30 -1.77
CA GLU A 116 3.95 -5.75 -0.61
C GLU A 116 4.83 -4.59 -0.11
N SER A 117 4.70 -4.32 1.18
CA SER A 117 5.34 -3.22 1.88
C SER A 117 6.30 -3.78 2.91
N TYR A 118 7.56 -3.40 2.80
CA TYR A 118 8.61 -3.77 3.75
C TYR A 118 8.84 -2.57 4.66
N ILE A 119 8.49 -2.68 5.93
CA ILE A 119 8.36 -1.55 6.84
C ILE A 119 9.41 -1.67 7.92
N HIS A 120 10.21 -0.64 8.11
CA HIS A 120 11.10 -0.53 9.25
C HIS A 120 10.50 0.44 10.27
N TYR A 121 10.06 -0.07 11.42
CA TYR A 121 9.53 0.71 12.52
C TYR A 121 10.64 1.09 13.49
N THR A 122 10.66 2.34 13.92
CA THR A 122 11.59 2.83 14.95
C THR A 122 10.85 3.09 16.25
N ARG A 123 11.33 2.50 17.36
CA ARG A 123 10.71 2.64 18.69
C ARG A 123 11.77 2.69 19.78
N PHE A 124 11.95 3.85 20.42
CA PHE A 124 12.71 3.99 21.70
C PHE A 124 13.99 3.14 21.80
N GLY A 125 14.83 3.13 20.75
CA GLY A 125 16.08 2.37 20.70
C GLY A 125 16.01 0.97 20.09
N TYR A 126 14.83 0.49 19.70
CA TYR A 126 14.61 -0.78 19.01
C TYR A 126 14.10 -0.55 17.59
N SER A 127 14.49 -1.44 16.70
CA SER A 127 13.93 -1.54 15.35
C SER A 127 13.07 -2.78 15.23
N ILE A 128 11.94 -2.65 14.54
CA ILE A 128 11.03 -3.77 14.26
C ILE A 128 10.81 -3.77 12.76
N ASN A 129 11.01 -4.92 12.12
CA ASN A 129 10.68 -5.08 10.71
C ASN A 129 9.24 -5.57 10.60
N GLY A 130 8.56 -5.10 9.56
CA GLY A 130 7.22 -5.53 9.23
C GLY A 130 7.07 -5.81 7.76
N VAL A 131 6.20 -6.77 7.44
CA VAL A 131 5.77 -7.03 6.07
C VAL A 131 4.26 -6.91 6.02
N SER A 132 3.77 -6.08 5.11
CA SER A 132 2.35 -5.87 4.88
C SER A 132 1.99 -6.16 3.44
N THR A 133 1.04 -7.07 3.23
CA THR A 133 0.47 -7.33 1.91
C THR A 133 -0.89 -6.65 1.79
N LEU A 134 -1.06 -5.89 0.72
CA LEU A 134 -2.21 -5.06 0.46
C LEU A 134 -2.81 -5.40 -0.90
N ALA A 135 -4.07 -5.88 -0.90
CA ALA A 135 -4.87 -5.97 -2.11
C ALA A 135 -5.72 -4.71 -2.25
N MET A 136 -5.70 -4.08 -3.43
CA MET A 136 -6.35 -2.79 -3.67
C MET A 136 -7.25 -2.81 -4.90
N LEU A 137 -8.43 -2.20 -4.78
CA LEU A 137 -9.17 -1.65 -5.90
C LEU A 137 -8.65 -0.24 -6.18
N ARG A 138 -8.33 0.05 -7.44
CA ARG A 138 -7.76 1.32 -7.88
C ARG A 138 -8.70 2.00 -8.86
N TRP A 139 -8.99 3.28 -8.61
CA TRP A 139 -9.55 4.18 -9.60
C TRP A 139 -8.52 5.26 -9.88
N ASN A 140 -8.05 5.34 -11.13
CA ASN A 140 -7.11 6.38 -11.55
C ASN A 140 -7.80 7.34 -12.51
N VAL A 141 -7.61 8.64 -12.27
CA VAL A 141 -7.95 9.73 -13.20
C VAL A 141 -6.64 10.39 -13.64
N TYR A 142 -6.44 10.53 -14.94
CA TYR A 142 -5.21 11.07 -15.53
C TYR A 142 -5.44 12.46 -16.12
N TYR A 143 -4.79 13.45 -15.52
CA TYR A 143 -4.70 14.82 -16.06
C TYR A 143 -3.49 14.90 -17.00
N ARG A 144 -3.65 15.56 -18.15
CA ARG A 144 -2.56 15.88 -19.09
C ARG A 144 -1.99 17.24 -18.74
#